data_AF-A0A2D8YC20-F1
#
_entry.id   AF-A0A2D8YC20-F1
#
_cell.length_a   1.000
_cell.length_b   1.000
_cell.length_c   1.000
_cell.angle_alpha   90.00
_cell.angle_beta   90.00
_cell.angle_gamma   90.00
#
_symmetry.space_group_name_H-M   'P 1'
#
loop_
_entity.id
_entity.type
_entity.pdbx_description
1 polymer ?
#
loop_
_entity_poly.entity_id
_entity_poly.type
_entity_poly.pdbx_seq_one_letter_code
_entity_poly.pdbx_strand_id
1 'polypeptide(L)'
;MTAAAQRSGVAPNRLSRFIKTYVGAEYEGGSWTFSDERRRDVLVLSDGEFHEITVTNYNEAAKAGAFYEAAQRAMQPPANVELLAPFRGKGVTDENGRHFPFETNMNELLRLSARDEPSFEDTYQIHPS
;
A
#
# COMPACT_ATOMS: atom_id res chain seq x y z
N MET A 1 10.19 -12.84 9.42
CA MET A 1 10.86 -11.58 9.02
C MET A 1 11.74 -11.72 7.77
N THR A 2 12.45 -12.83 7.57
CA THR A 2 13.32 -13.04 6.38
C THR A 2 12.57 -12.89 5.05
N ALA A 3 11.36 -13.45 4.95
CA ALA A 3 10.54 -13.36 3.74
C ALA A 3 9.99 -11.96 3.45
N ALA A 4 9.58 -11.21 4.48
CA ALA A 4 9.09 -9.83 4.32
C ALA A 4 10.25 -8.88 3.96
N ALA A 5 11.40 -9.02 4.64
CA ALA A 5 12.61 -8.26 4.36
C ALA A 5 13.17 -8.50 2.94
N GLN A 6 13.17 -9.75 2.48
CA GLN A 6 13.59 -10.09 1.11
C GLN A 6 12.64 -9.56 0.04
N ARG A 7 11.32 -9.55 0.29
CA ARG A 7 10.32 -9.02 -0.65
C ARG A 7 10.39 -7.50 -0.78
N SER A 8 10.77 -6.81 0.29
CA SER A 8 10.91 -5.34 0.32
C SER A 8 12.31 -4.82 -0.01
N GLY A 9 13.30 -5.70 -0.26
CA GLY A 9 14.68 -5.28 -0.55
C GLY A 9 15.44 -4.63 0.63
N VAL A 10 14.92 -4.74 1.86
CA VAL A 10 15.50 -4.10 3.05
C VAL A 10 16.09 -5.15 3.98
N ALA A 11 17.28 -4.88 4.54
CA ALA A 11 17.93 -5.78 5.49
C ALA A 11 17.01 -6.06 6.72
N PRO A 12 16.87 -7.32 7.17
CA PRO A 12 15.94 -7.71 8.24
C PRO A 12 16.10 -6.91 9.54
N ASN A 13 17.33 -6.57 9.90
CA ASN A 13 17.64 -5.79 11.11
C ASN A 13 17.23 -4.31 10.99
N ARG A 14 17.21 -3.76 9.77
CA ARG A 14 16.80 -2.37 9.51
C ARG A 14 15.27 -2.26 9.53
N LEU A 15 14.58 -3.24 8.95
CA LEU A 15 13.12 -3.37 9.01
C LEU A 15 12.63 -3.60 10.45
N SER A 16 13.28 -4.49 11.20
CA SER A 16 12.93 -4.74 12.61
C SER A 16 13.10 -3.50 13.50
N ARG A 17 14.17 -2.72 13.29
CA ARG A 17 14.41 -1.48 14.05
C ARG A 17 13.42 -0.38 13.66
N PHE A 18 13.11 -0.22 12.37
CA PHE A 18 12.10 0.73 11.90
C PHE A 18 10.71 0.42 12.47
N ILE A 19 10.32 -0.85 12.47
CA ILE A 19 9.03 -1.32 13.01
C ILE A 19 8.90 -1.03 14.51
N LYS A 20 9.94 -1.33 15.30
CA LYS A 20 9.94 -1.05 16.75
C LYS A 20 9.96 0.44 17.08
N THR A 21 10.66 1.25 16.29
CA THR A 21 10.83 2.68 16.58
C THR A 21 9.68 3.53 16.08
N TYR A 22 9.04 3.14 14.97
CA TYR A 22 8.08 4.01 14.29
C TYR A 22 6.66 3.45 14.20
N VAL A 23 6.42 2.13 14.25
CA VAL A 23 5.11 1.54 13.88
C VAL A 23 4.38 0.93 15.08
N GLY A 24 4.77 1.26 16.32
CA GLY A 24 4.08 0.79 17.52
C GLY A 24 3.77 -0.71 17.45
N ALA A 25 4.80 -1.52 17.26
CA ALA A 25 4.63 -2.94 16.96
C ALA A 25 5.11 -3.81 18.11
N GLU A 26 4.24 -4.70 18.57
CA GLU A 26 4.54 -5.69 19.60
C GLU A 26 4.82 -7.04 18.95
N TYR A 27 5.83 -7.74 19.46
CA TYR A 27 6.17 -9.08 19.01
C TYR A 27 5.75 -10.08 20.09
N GLU A 28 4.70 -10.85 19.80
CA GLU A 28 4.19 -11.89 20.69
C GLU A 28 4.07 -13.22 19.94
N GLY A 29 4.54 -14.30 20.57
CA GLY A 29 4.28 -15.67 20.11
C GLY A 29 4.80 -16.04 18.71
N GLY A 30 5.72 -15.28 18.12
CA GLY A 30 6.21 -15.51 16.75
C GLY A 30 5.57 -14.61 15.69
N SER A 31 4.64 -13.73 16.07
CA SER A 31 3.95 -12.79 15.18
C SER A 31 4.17 -11.35 15.60
N TRP A 32 4.10 -10.43 14.64
CA TRP A 32 4.16 -8.99 14.87
C TRP A 32 2.76 -8.40 14.78
N THR A 33 2.33 -7.70 15.84
CA THR A 33 1.08 -6.96 15.91
C THR A 33 1.40 -5.48 15.83
N PHE A 34 0.85 -4.77 14.85
CA PHE A 34 1.06 -3.33 14.63
C PHE A 34 -0.14 -2.55 15.19
N SER A 35 0.07 -1.63 16.13
CA SER A 35 -0.98 -0.78 16.74
C SER A 35 -0.81 0.71 16.43
N ASP A 36 -0.27 1.02 15.25
CA ASP A 36 -0.08 2.41 14.82
C ASP A 36 -1.35 3.03 14.22
N GLU A 37 -2.00 3.85 15.06
CA GLU A 37 -3.23 4.61 14.77
C GLU A 37 -2.97 6.00 14.16
N ARG A 38 -1.73 6.33 13.78
CA ARG A 38 -1.47 7.62 13.16
C ARG A 38 -2.09 7.69 11.78
N ARG A 39 -2.64 8.86 11.47
CA ARG A 39 -3.20 9.16 10.15
C ARG A 39 -2.10 9.21 9.10
N ARG A 40 -2.43 8.81 7.89
CA ARG A 40 -1.50 8.75 6.77
C ARG A 40 -2.17 9.19 5.48
N ASP A 41 -1.49 10.03 4.71
CA ASP A 41 -1.90 10.32 3.35
C ASP A 41 -1.32 9.25 2.43
N VAL A 42 -2.14 8.70 1.55
CA VAL A 42 -1.78 7.62 0.64
C VAL A 42 -2.41 7.84 -0.72
N LEU A 43 -1.72 7.31 -1.73
CA LEU A 43 -2.22 7.26 -3.11
C LEU A 43 -2.98 5.94 -3.33
N VAL A 44 -4.18 6.01 -3.89
CA VAL A 44 -5.02 4.86 -4.23
C VAL A 44 -5.46 4.96 -5.68
N LEU A 45 -5.27 3.89 -6.46
CA LEU A 45 -5.89 3.78 -7.78
C LEU A 45 -7.26 3.12 -7.62
N SER A 46 -8.31 3.88 -7.87
CA SER A 46 -9.72 3.45 -7.77
C SER A 46 -10.48 3.98 -8.96
N ASP A 47 -11.37 3.17 -9.52
CA ASP A 47 -12.31 3.57 -10.59
C ASP A 47 -11.63 4.33 -11.75
N GLY A 48 -10.45 3.86 -12.17
CA GLY A 48 -9.69 4.46 -13.26
C GLY A 48 -9.08 5.85 -12.96
N GLU A 49 -8.92 6.23 -11.70
CA GLU A 49 -8.29 7.50 -11.27
C GLU A 49 -7.36 7.31 -10.06
N PHE A 50 -6.47 8.27 -9.86
CA PHE A 50 -5.66 8.39 -8.65
C PHE A 50 -6.37 9.26 -7.62
N HIS A 51 -6.46 8.75 -6.39
CA HIS A 51 -6.97 9.48 -5.25
C HIS A 51 -5.89 9.59 -4.18
N GLU A 52 -5.61 10.81 -3.76
CA GLU A 52 -4.90 11.10 -2.51
C GLU A 52 -5.93 11.13 -1.38
N ILE A 53 -5.80 10.21 -0.43
CA ILE A 53 -6.73 10.05 0.69
C ILE A 53 -5.98 9.93 2.01
N THR A 54 -6.63 10.35 3.09
CA THR A 54 -6.14 10.16 4.45
C THR A 54 -6.76 8.90 5.06
N VAL A 55 -5.93 7.99 5.57
CA VAL A 55 -6.36 6.76 6.27
C VAL A 55 -5.96 6.81 7.74
N THR A 56 -6.72 6.13 8.61
CA THR A 56 -6.58 6.26 10.07
C THR A 56 -5.57 5.31 10.70
N ASN A 57 -5.01 4.36 9.95
CA ASN A 57 -4.12 3.36 10.53
C ASN A 57 -3.14 2.78 9.50
N TYR A 58 -2.12 2.12 10.03
CA TYR A 58 -1.09 1.47 9.21
C TYR A 58 -1.64 0.39 8.28
N ASN A 59 -2.64 -0.38 8.72
CA ASN A 59 -3.16 -1.51 7.92
C ASN A 59 -3.82 -1.02 6.63
N GLU A 60 -4.62 0.05 6.68
CA GLU A 60 -5.22 0.66 5.50
C GLU A 60 -4.14 1.21 4.55
N ALA A 61 -3.13 1.90 5.10
CA ALA A 61 -2.03 2.41 4.29
C ALA A 61 -1.20 1.29 3.64
N ALA A 62 -0.96 0.20 4.36
CA ALA A 62 -0.23 -0.96 3.87
C ALA A 62 -1.00 -1.69 2.76
N LYS A 63 -2.34 -1.74 2.81
CA LYS A 63 -3.16 -2.25 1.71
C LYS A 63 -2.98 -1.41 0.45
N ALA A 64 -3.04 -0.07 0.56
CA ALA A 64 -2.84 0.83 -0.56
C ALA A 64 -1.47 0.63 -1.21
N GLY A 65 -0.40 0.63 -0.41
CA GLY A 65 0.97 0.42 -0.91
C GLY A 65 1.17 -0.96 -1.55
N ALA A 66 0.65 -2.03 -0.95
CA ALA A 66 0.74 -3.38 -1.49
C ALA A 66 0.02 -3.51 -2.84
N PHE A 67 -1.14 -2.86 -2.98
CA PHE A 67 -1.85 -2.83 -4.25
C PHE A 67 -1.11 -1.99 -5.30
N TYR A 68 -0.60 -0.81 -4.94
CA TYR A 68 0.19 0.02 -5.85
C TYR A 68 1.41 -0.73 -6.42
N GLU A 69 2.17 -1.43 -5.56
CA GLU A 69 3.29 -2.27 -6.02
C GLU A 69 2.84 -3.38 -6.97
N ALA A 70 1.72 -4.05 -6.66
CA ALA A 70 1.17 -5.09 -7.51
C ALA A 70 0.69 -4.54 -8.86
N ALA A 71 0.05 -3.38 -8.88
CA ALA A 71 -0.38 -2.68 -10.09
C ALA A 71 0.81 -2.29 -10.97
N GLN A 72 1.84 -1.66 -10.39
CA GLN A 72 3.09 -1.33 -11.09
C GLN A 72 3.72 -2.57 -11.74
N ARG A 73 3.85 -3.67 -11.00
CA ARG A 73 4.39 -4.93 -11.54
C ARG A 73 3.49 -5.56 -12.59
N ALA A 74 2.17 -5.46 -12.44
CA ALA A 74 1.20 -6.00 -13.40
C ALA A 74 1.29 -5.28 -14.76
N MET A 75 1.64 -4.00 -14.77
CA MET A 75 1.77 -3.19 -15.99
C MET A 75 3.14 -3.35 -16.70
N GLN A 76 4.15 -3.89 -16.02
CA GLN A 76 5.47 -4.12 -16.64
C GLN A 76 5.40 -5.16 -17.76
N PRO A 77 6.11 -4.99 -18.89
CA PRO A 77 6.15 -5.99 -19.94
C PRO A 77 6.92 -7.26 -19.50
N PRO A 78 6.36 -8.48 -19.70
CA PRO A 78 5.01 -8.76 -20.19
C PRO A 78 3.94 -8.51 -19.11
N ALA A 79 2.89 -7.77 -19.47
CA ALA A 79 1.82 -7.42 -18.53
C ALA A 79 1.15 -8.67 -17.96
N ASN A 80 0.87 -8.66 -16.65
CA ASN A 80 0.38 -9.83 -15.92
C ASN A 80 -0.74 -9.47 -14.94
N VAL A 81 -1.99 -9.73 -15.36
CA VAL A 81 -3.20 -9.43 -14.58
C VAL A 81 -3.37 -10.32 -13.34
N GLU A 82 -2.72 -11.48 -13.29
CA GLU A 82 -2.85 -12.40 -12.15
C GLU A 82 -2.26 -11.81 -10.85
N LEU A 83 -1.33 -10.86 -10.96
CA LEU A 83 -0.81 -10.12 -9.81
C LEU A 83 -1.88 -9.27 -9.10
N LEU A 84 -2.99 -8.96 -9.79
CA LEU A 84 -4.12 -8.19 -9.25
C LEU A 84 -5.19 -9.08 -8.62
N ALA A 85 -5.16 -10.40 -8.85
CA ALA A 85 -6.18 -11.32 -8.33
C ALA A 85 -6.39 -11.23 -6.81
N PRO A 86 -5.34 -11.06 -5.96
CA PRO A 86 -5.51 -10.90 -4.52
C PRO A 86 -6.27 -9.63 -4.11
N PHE A 87 -6.43 -8.65 -4.99
CA PHE A 87 -6.99 -7.33 -4.72
C PHE A 87 -8.42 -7.15 -5.26
N ARG A 88 -8.94 -8.12 -6.03
CA ARG A 88 -10.30 -8.06 -6.56
C ARG A 88 -11.34 -7.97 -5.43
N GLY A 89 -12.23 -6.98 -5.53
CA GLY A 89 -13.26 -6.70 -4.54
C GLY A 89 -12.73 -6.16 -3.20
N LYS A 90 -11.45 -5.80 -3.14
CA LYS A 90 -10.85 -5.12 -1.99
C LYS A 90 -10.68 -3.64 -2.28
N GLY A 91 -10.42 -2.89 -1.24
CA GLY A 91 -10.16 -1.47 -1.31
C GLY A 91 -9.66 -0.95 0.02
N VAL A 92 -9.59 0.36 0.11
CA VAL A 92 -9.19 1.10 1.31
C VAL A 92 -10.33 2.01 1.74
N THR A 93 -10.45 2.23 3.04
CA THR A 93 -11.43 3.17 3.59
C THR A 93 -10.71 4.37 4.17
N ASP A 94 -11.13 5.57 3.79
CA ASP A 94 -10.57 6.82 4.28
C ASP A 94 -11.02 7.15 5.72
N GLU A 95 -10.50 8.25 6.27
CA GLU A 95 -10.86 8.73 7.60
C GLU A 95 -12.33 9.17 7.74
N ASN A 96 -13.01 9.46 6.63
CA ASN A 96 -14.42 9.83 6.58
C ASN A 96 -15.34 8.61 6.43
N GLY A 97 -14.78 7.40 6.35
CA GLY A 97 -15.52 6.16 6.14
C GLY A 97 -15.91 5.88 4.68
N ARG A 98 -15.41 6.67 3.72
CA ARG A 98 -15.62 6.42 2.28
C ARG A 98 -14.71 5.30 1.82
N HIS A 99 -15.30 4.33 1.11
CA HIS A 99 -14.57 3.20 0.55
C HIS A 99 -14.10 3.50 -0.89
N PHE A 100 -12.85 3.15 -1.18
CA PHE A 100 -12.19 3.26 -2.47
C PHE A 100 -11.78 1.86 -2.94
N PRO A 101 -12.55 1.21 -3.84
CA PRO A 101 -12.19 -0.10 -4.37
C PRO A 101 -10.91 -0.02 -5.20
N PHE A 102 -10.08 -1.06 -5.16
CA PHE A 102 -8.88 -1.11 -5.98
C PHE A 102 -9.20 -1.31 -7.45
N GLU A 103 -8.54 -0.53 -8.32
CA GLU A 103 -8.62 -0.70 -9.76
C GLU A 103 -7.90 -1.99 -10.20
N THR A 104 -8.66 -3.00 -10.63
CA THR A 104 -8.09 -4.29 -11.07
C THR A 104 -8.24 -4.55 -12.56
N ASN A 105 -8.81 -3.59 -13.30
CA ASN A 105 -8.88 -3.60 -14.75
C ASN A 105 -7.54 -3.17 -15.35
N MET A 106 -6.86 -4.11 -16.01
CA MET A 106 -5.55 -3.87 -16.63
C MET A 106 -5.59 -2.74 -17.67
N ASN A 107 -6.68 -2.59 -18.43
CA ASN A 107 -6.77 -1.52 -19.43
C ASN A 107 -6.79 -0.13 -18.78
N GLU A 108 -7.46 0.00 -17.64
CA GLU A 108 -7.51 1.25 -16.88
C GLU A 108 -6.14 1.56 -16.25
N LEU A 109 -5.51 0.55 -15.66
CA LEU A 109 -4.15 0.70 -15.10
C LEU A 109 -3.14 1.12 -16.18
N LEU A 110 -3.14 0.46 -17.35
CA LEU A 110 -2.27 0.84 -18.46
C LEU A 110 -2.56 2.27 -18.96
N ARG A 111 -3.84 2.66 -19.03
CA ARG A 111 -4.24 4.04 -19.38
C ARG A 111 -3.71 5.05 -18.37
N LEU A 112 -3.77 4.74 -17.08
CA LEU A 112 -3.23 5.56 -16.00
C LEU A 112 -1.70 5.66 -16.06
N SER A 113 -1.00 4.56 -16.31
CA SER A 113 0.48 4.56 -16.41
C SER A 113 1.03 5.40 -17.56
N ALA A 114 0.21 5.67 -18.58
CA ALA A 114 0.56 6.54 -19.68
C ALA A 114 0.46 8.04 -19.34
N ARG A 115 -0.05 8.37 -18.14
CA ARG A 115 -0.15 9.74 -17.63
C ARG A 115 1.05 10.03 -16.71
N ASP A 116 1.59 11.24 -16.80
CA ASP A 116 2.57 11.76 -15.85
C ASP A 116 1.85 12.12 -14.55
N GLU A 117 1.57 11.12 -13.71
CA GLU A 117 0.85 11.25 -12.44
C GLU A 117 1.75 10.95 -11.23
N PRO A 118 1.44 11.51 -10.04
CA PRO A 118 2.29 11.39 -8.85
C PRO A 118 2.46 9.95 -8.38
N SER A 119 3.62 9.64 -7.78
CA SER A 119 3.92 8.30 -7.27
C SER A 119 3.41 8.12 -5.83
N PHE A 120 3.19 6.86 -5.41
CA PHE A 120 2.82 6.55 -4.03
C PHE A 120 3.87 7.06 -3.04
N GLU A 121 5.16 6.99 -3.40
CA GLU A 121 6.26 7.46 -2.58
C GLU A 121 6.23 8.98 -2.33
N ASP A 122 5.73 9.76 -3.30
CA ASP A 122 5.60 11.22 -3.17
C ASP A 122 4.44 11.61 -2.25
N THR A 123 3.35 10.83 -2.29
CA THR A 123 2.13 11.08 -1.50
C THR A 123 2.22 10.54 -0.07
N TYR A 124 3.01 9.49 0.19
CA TYR A 124 3.02 8.83 1.49
C TYR A 124 3.54 9.75 2.61
N GLN A 125 2.63 10.26 3.43
CA GLN A 125 2.94 11.11 4.58
C GLN A 125 2.32 10.55 5.86
N ILE A 126 3.04 10.63 6.98
CA ILE A 126 2.55 10.22 8.31
C ILE A 126 2.30 11.48 9.12
N HIS A 127 1.09 11.65 9.61
CA HIS A 127 0.74 12.77 10.48
C HIS A 127 1.21 12.51 11.92
N PRO A 128 1.76 13.52 12.62
CA PRO A 128 2.06 13.41 14.05
C PRO A 128 0.76 13.22 14.86
N SER A 129 0.86 12.42 15.93
CA SER A 129 -0.23 12.16 16.88
C SER A 129 -0.60 13.37 17.73
#